data_AF-A0A1Z8A1B9-F1
#
_entry.id   AF-A0A1Z8A1B9-F1
#
_cell.length_a   1.000
_cell.length_b   1.000
_cell.length_c   1.000
_cell.angle_alpha   90.00
_cell.angle_beta   90.00
_cell.angle_gamma   90.00
#
_symmetry.space_group_name_H-M   'P 1'
#
loop_
_entity.id
_entity.type
_entity.pdbx_description
1 polymer ?
#
loop_
_entity_poly.entity_id
_entity_poly.type
_entity_poly.pdbx_seq_one_letter_code
_entity_poly.pdbx_strand_id
1 'polypeptide(L)'
;MFPEDWTGREIWSRPVGDPSSLIREREDLSTKLGIAIRRNAEIDALDLSDLAQSTQTEFQSEWHATYTKINELKGKLAKLPNLSDAHISDHVLFTHRREVEGELWEAFSINSMSVVLKNGNGANWNAWSKQTSFKVYYCLSMIKMPPQSEYQFRRSPAFVSIKEFGLWSKRFGGDIHDGEKYSPEHKARLWLKKKVGEHGTKPYAKPFFIDEMISEFGISKRLAERIWPEVVPDSWSTPGPPNPNNKK
;
A
#
# COMPACT_ATOMS: atom_id res chain seq x y z
N MET A 1 6.15 3.73 -9.65
CA MET A 1 5.69 4.81 -8.74
C MET A 1 4.37 4.41 -8.12
N PHE A 2 4.49 3.38 -7.31
CA PHE A 2 3.59 2.89 -6.29
C PHE A 2 4.60 2.05 -5.50
N PRO A 3 5.00 2.43 -4.27
CA PRO A 3 5.88 1.57 -3.49
C PRO A 3 5.33 0.14 -3.50
N GLU A 4 6.17 -0.87 -3.27
CA GLU A 4 5.71 -2.26 -3.09
C GLU A 4 4.59 -2.35 -2.02
N ASP A 5 4.48 -1.31 -1.18
CA ASP A 5 3.51 -1.12 -0.11
C ASP A 5 2.22 -0.37 -0.51
N TRP A 6 2.06 0.05 -1.77
CA TRP A 6 0.81 0.68 -2.22
C TRP A 6 -0.26 -0.37 -2.52
N THR A 7 -1.33 -0.32 -1.78
CA THR A 7 -2.39 -1.34 -1.79
C THR A 7 -3.60 -0.94 -2.64
N GLY A 8 -3.68 0.32 -3.06
CA GLY A 8 -4.86 0.92 -3.68
C GLY A 8 -5.94 1.32 -2.67
N ARG A 9 -5.77 1.00 -1.39
CA ARG A 9 -6.70 1.38 -0.30
C ARG A 9 -6.47 2.80 0.20
N GLU A 10 -5.28 3.35 -0.05
CA GLU A 10 -4.86 4.69 0.33
C GLU A 10 -5.88 5.73 -0.14
N ILE A 11 -6.48 5.55 -1.31
CA ILE A 11 -7.45 6.50 -1.88
C ILE A 11 -8.73 6.67 -1.06
N TRP A 12 -9.06 5.68 -0.22
CA TRP A 12 -10.23 5.69 0.66
C TRP A 12 -9.86 5.91 2.13
N SER A 13 -8.58 6.07 2.45
CA SER A 13 -8.12 6.29 3.82
C SER A 13 -8.68 7.60 4.37
N ARG A 14 -8.97 7.60 5.68
CA ARG A 14 -9.52 8.75 6.39
C ARG A 14 -8.45 9.40 7.25
N PRO A 15 -8.62 10.68 7.63
CA PRO A 15 -7.76 11.29 8.63
C PRO A 15 -7.78 10.49 9.92
N VAL A 16 -6.60 10.02 10.32
CA VAL A 16 -6.35 9.32 11.58
C VAL A 16 -5.24 10.06 12.32
N GLY A 17 -5.32 10.09 13.66
CA GLY A 17 -4.27 10.71 14.48
C GLY A 17 -2.93 9.99 14.34
N ASP A 18 -1.83 10.71 14.53
CA ASP A 18 -0.48 10.15 14.44
C ASP A 18 -0.24 9.17 15.62
N PRO A 19 -0.01 7.86 15.36
CA PRO A 19 0.26 6.89 16.40
C PRO A 19 1.66 7.01 16.98
N SER A 20 2.57 7.76 16.34
CA SER A 20 4.02 7.76 16.67
C SER A 20 4.30 8.18 18.11
N SER A 21 3.57 9.17 18.63
CA SER A 21 3.76 9.61 20.03
C SER A 21 3.34 8.52 21.02
N LEU A 22 2.25 7.81 20.74
CA LEU A 22 1.74 6.72 21.58
C LEU A 22 2.63 5.49 21.51
N ILE A 23 3.17 5.17 20.32
CA ILE A 23 4.14 4.09 20.13
C ILE A 23 5.38 4.36 21.00
N ARG A 24 5.97 5.56 20.87
CA ARG A 24 7.15 5.95 21.65
C ARG A 24 6.91 5.91 23.15
N GLU A 25 5.76 6.39 23.60
CA GLU A 25 5.41 6.39 25.03
C GLU A 25 5.21 4.95 25.56
N ARG A 26 4.54 4.09 24.79
CA ARG A 26 4.37 2.67 25.15
C ARG A 26 5.71 1.94 25.18
N GLU A 27 6.58 2.17 24.21
CA GLU A 27 7.92 1.58 24.15
C GLU A 27 8.78 2.02 25.34
N ASP A 28 8.86 3.32 25.62
CA ASP A 28 9.60 3.86 26.77
C ASP A 28 9.11 3.26 28.10
N LEU A 29 7.79 3.22 28.32
CA LEU A 29 7.22 2.60 29.52
C LEU A 29 7.49 1.10 29.59
N SER A 30 7.43 0.39 28.47
CA SER A 30 7.71 -1.05 28.40
C SER A 30 9.18 -1.35 28.67
N THR A 31 10.11 -0.54 28.15
CA THR A 31 11.54 -0.64 28.44
C THR A 31 11.81 -0.40 29.93
N LYS A 32 11.25 0.67 30.50
CA LYS A 32 11.37 0.97 31.94
C LYS A 32 10.81 -0.15 32.81
N LEU A 33 9.67 -0.74 32.41
CA LEU A 33 9.07 -1.87 33.11
C LEU A 33 9.97 -3.11 33.04
N GLY A 34 10.52 -3.41 31.86
CA GLY A 34 11.46 -4.53 31.68
C GLY A 34 12.71 -4.39 32.55
N ILE A 35 13.28 -3.18 32.64
CA ILE A 35 14.43 -2.89 33.52
C ILE A 35 14.05 -3.11 34.99
N ALA A 36 12.91 -2.58 35.43
CA ALA A 36 12.46 -2.71 36.82
C ALA A 36 12.16 -4.18 37.19
N ILE A 37 11.52 -4.94 36.30
CA ILE A 37 11.27 -6.38 36.49
C ILE A 37 12.60 -7.14 36.60
N ARG A 38 13.57 -6.84 35.72
CA ARG A 38 14.89 -7.48 35.78
C ARG A 38 15.59 -7.18 37.09
N ARG A 39 15.55 -5.93 37.55
CA ARG A 39 16.15 -5.54 38.84
C ARG A 39 15.50 -6.27 40.02
N ASN A 40 14.17 -6.39 40.01
CA ASN A 40 13.47 -7.13 41.07
C ASN A 40 13.86 -8.61 41.08
N ALA A 41 13.97 -9.23 39.91
CA ALA A 41 14.44 -10.61 39.78
C ALA A 41 15.90 -10.80 40.21
N GLU A 42 16.78 -9.81 39.96
CA GLU A 42 18.15 -9.82 40.47
C GLU A 42 18.18 -9.79 42.01
N ILE A 43 17.32 -9.00 42.65
CA ILE A 43 17.21 -8.95 44.12
C ILE A 43 16.61 -10.26 44.68
N ASP A 44 15.57 -10.79 44.04
CA ASP A 44 14.92 -12.06 44.43
C ASP A 44 15.87 -13.27 44.33
N ALA A 45 16.89 -13.20 43.47
CA ALA A 45 17.89 -14.25 43.29
C ALA A 45 19.02 -14.21 44.33
N LEU A 46 19.11 -13.16 45.15
CA LEU A 46 20.13 -13.07 46.20
C LEU A 46 19.73 -13.95 47.38
N ASP A 47 20.66 -14.80 47.83
CA ASP A 47 20.51 -15.49 49.10
C ASP A 47 20.82 -14.51 50.24
N LEU A 48 19.75 -14.06 50.91
CA LEU A 48 19.83 -13.08 51.99
C LEU A 48 20.10 -13.73 53.36
N SER A 49 20.09 -15.06 53.47
CA SER A 49 20.10 -15.76 54.76
C SER A 49 21.37 -15.55 55.58
N ASP A 50 22.52 -15.40 54.91
CA ASP A 50 23.84 -15.22 55.55
C ASP A 50 24.28 -13.74 55.67
N LEU A 51 23.44 -12.79 55.26
CA LEU A 51 23.77 -11.36 55.30
C LEU A 51 23.45 -10.70 56.65
N ALA A 52 24.18 -9.64 56.97
CA ALA A 52 23.88 -8.81 58.14
C ALA A 52 22.47 -8.20 58.07
N GLN A 53 21.80 -8.05 59.21
CA GLN A 53 20.41 -7.58 59.29
C GLN A 53 20.21 -6.18 58.68
N SER A 54 21.21 -5.29 58.76
CA SER A 54 21.18 -4.00 58.08
C SER A 54 21.10 -4.15 56.56
N THR A 55 21.95 -5.02 56.00
CA THR A 55 21.99 -5.31 54.55
C THR A 55 20.72 -6.00 54.06
N GLN A 56 20.13 -6.91 54.86
CA GLN A 56 18.82 -7.49 54.54
C GLN A 56 17.72 -6.42 54.48
N THR A 57 17.73 -5.47 55.42
CA THR A 57 16.75 -4.37 55.46
C THR A 57 16.90 -3.44 54.25
N GLU A 58 18.14 -3.17 53.82
CA GLU A 58 18.43 -2.39 52.60
C GLU A 58 17.88 -3.08 51.35
N PHE A 59 18.15 -4.37 51.16
CA PHE A 59 17.63 -5.12 50.02
C PHE A 59 16.10 -5.24 50.03
N GLN A 60 15.47 -5.42 51.20
CA GLN A 60 14.01 -5.39 51.32
C GLN A 60 13.42 -4.03 50.95
N SER A 61 14.05 -2.93 51.39
CA SER A 61 13.63 -1.58 51.01
C SER A 61 13.77 -1.34 49.51
N GLU A 62 14.89 -1.78 48.90
CA GLU A 62 15.10 -1.68 47.45
C GLU A 62 14.08 -2.51 46.66
N TRP A 63 13.79 -3.72 47.14
CA TRP A 63 12.77 -4.59 46.56
C TRP A 63 11.40 -3.92 46.59
N HIS A 64 10.97 -3.38 47.73
CA HIS A 64 9.70 -2.68 47.85
C HIS A 64 9.63 -1.47 46.92
N ALA A 65 10.69 -0.65 46.85
CA ALA A 65 10.73 0.49 45.95
C ALA A 65 10.61 0.07 44.47
N THR A 66 11.32 -0.99 44.08
CA THR A 66 11.28 -1.53 42.71
C THR A 66 9.91 -2.11 42.39
N TYR A 67 9.29 -2.84 43.31
CA TYR A 67 7.96 -3.40 43.17
C TYR A 67 6.88 -2.32 43.04
N THR A 68 6.94 -1.26 43.85
CA THR A 68 6.07 -0.09 43.70
C THR A 68 6.25 0.54 42.33
N LYS A 69 7.49 0.65 41.83
CA LYS A 69 7.76 1.20 40.50
C LYS A 69 7.17 0.35 39.38
N ILE A 70 7.25 -0.98 39.49
CA ILE A 70 6.61 -1.92 38.56
C ILE A 70 5.10 -1.66 38.49
N ASN A 71 4.43 -1.55 39.64
CA ASN A 71 2.99 -1.31 39.69
C ASN A 71 2.60 0.06 39.12
N GLU A 72 3.40 1.10 39.39
CA GLU A 72 3.20 2.43 38.80
C GLU A 72 3.30 2.38 37.26
N LEU A 73 4.34 1.73 36.73
CA LEU A 73 4.55 1.61 35.28
C LEU A 73 3.46 0.79 34.61
N LYS A 74 3.02 -0.32 35.22
CA LYS A 74 1.84 -1.08 34.75
C LYS A 74 0.58 -0.23 34.74
N GLY A 75 0.37 0.57 35.80
CA GLY A 75 -0.76 1.50 35.89
C GLY A 75 -0.73 2.58 34.81
N LYS A 76 0.46 3.10 34.47
CA LYS A 76 0.63 4.05 33.35
C LYS A 76 0.33 3.41 32.00
N LEU A 77 0.87 2.22 31.73
CA LEU A 77 0.59 1.47 30.50
C LEU A 77 -0.91 1.17 30.34
N ALA A 78 -1.59 0.78 31.41
CA ALA A 78 -3.03 0.48 31.39
C ALA A 78 -3.92 1.70 31.09
N LYS A 79 -3.43 2.92 31.37
CA LYS A 79 -4.13 4.17 31.08
C LYS A 79 -3.96 4.64 29.63
N LEU A 80 -2.96 4.13 28.91
CA LEU A 80 -2.74 4.51 27.52
C LEU A 80 -3.79 3.89 26.61
N PRO A 81 -4.32 4.63 25.62
CA PRO A 81 -5.28 4.10 24.66
C PRO A 81 -4.67 2.90 23.92
N ASN A 82 -5.49 1.89 23.65
CA ASN A 82 -5.06 0.72 22.91
C ASN A 82 -4.78 1.09 21.46
N LEU A 83 -3.53 0.92 21.06
CA LEU A 83 -3.08 1.07 19.70
C LEU A 83 -3.33 -0.25 18.97
N SER A 84 -4.28 -0.28 18.05
CA SER A 84 -4.51 -1.45 17.21
C SER A 84 -3.65 -1.39 15.95
N ASP A 85 -3.28 -2.55 15.41
CA ASP A 85 -2.56 -2.63 14.12
C ASP A 85 -3.34 -1.94 13.00
N ALA A 86 -4.67 -1.99 13.06
CA ALA A 86 -5.55 -1.28 12.15
C ALA A 86 -5.34 0.25 12.20
N HIS A 87 -5.18 0.83 13.41
CA HIS A 87 -4.95 2.26 13.57
C HIS A 87 -3.61 2.71 12.95
N ILE A 88 -2.56 1.90 13.14
CA ILE A 88 -1.24 2.16 12.53
C ILE A 88 -1.35 2.05 11.01
N SER A 89 -1.96 0.98 10.50
CA SER A 89 -2.16 0.76 9.07
C SER A 89 -2.95 1.90 8.42
N ASP A 90 -4.05 2.33 9.04
CA ASP A 90 -4.88 3.43 8.55
C ASP A 90 -4.09 4.75 8.52
N HIS A 91 -3.26 5.03 9.53
CA HIS A 91 -2.40 6.20 9.54
C HIS A 91 -1.38 6.19 8.41
N VAL A 92 -0.75 5.04 8.13
CA VAL A 92 0.20 4.88 7.01
C VAL A 92 -0.50 5.12 5.68
N LEU A 93 -1.65 4.48 5.46
CA LEU A 93 -2.46 4.66 4.24
C LEU A 93 -2.89 6.12 4.05
N PHE A 94 -3.23 6.83 5.14
CA PHE A 94 -3.59 8.24 5.10
C PHE A 94 -2.41 9.15 4.80
N THR A 95 -1.26 8.86 5.39
CA THR A 95 -0.02 9.62 5.16
C THR A 95 0.40 9.52 3.69
N HIS A 96 0.48 8.30 3.16
CA HIS A 96 0.80 8.06 1.75
C HIS A 96 -0.18 8.77 0.80
N ARG A 97 -1.49 8.71 1.11
CA ARG A 97 -2.51 9.43 0.34
C ARG A 97 -2.21 10.93 0.30
N ARG A 98 -1.95 11.53 1.46
CA ARG A 98 -1.69 12.98 1.56
C ARG A 98 -0.44 13.41 0.81
N GLU A 99 0.60 12.61 0.86
CA GLU A 99 1.85 12.85 0.12
C GLU A 99 1.57 12.89 -1.38
N VAL A 100 0.92 11.86 -1.93
CA VAL A 100 0.58 11.80 -3.36
C VAL A 100 -0.38 12.92 -3.77
N GLU A 101 -1.41 13.21 -2.96
CA GLU A 101 -2.31 14.33 -3.24
C GLU A 101 -1.55 15.68 -3.26
N GLY A 102 -0.56 15.85 -2.37
CA GLY A 102 0.33 17.02 -2.34
C GLY A 102 1.20 17.13 -3.59
N GLU A 103 1.85 16.05 -4.00
CA GLU A 103 2.67 15.99 -5.22
C GLU A 103 1.84 16.28 -6.48
N LEU A 104 0.63 15.73 -6.57
CA LEU A 104 -0.30 16.03 -7.66
C LEU A 104 -0.70 17.51 -7.65
N TRP A 105 -1.04 18.04 -6.48
CA TRP A 105 -1.43 19.45 -6.33
C TRP A 105 -0.33 20.41 -6.76
N GLU A 106 0.91 20.14 -6.34
CA GLU A 106 2.08 20.91 -6.76
C GLU A 106 2.28 20.81 -8.28
N ALA A 107 2.25 19.60 -8.83
CA ALA A 107 2.45 19.37 -10.25
C ALA A 107 1.46 20.14 -11.13
N PHE A 108 0.19 20.19 -10.73
CA PHE A 108 -0.84 20.99 -11.40
C PHE A 108 -0.64 22.50 -11.20
N SER A 109 -0.15 22.93 -10.03
CA SER A 109 0.09 24.35 -9.74
C SER A 109 1.23 24.92 -10.59
N ILE A 110 2.31 24.17 -10.78
CA ILE A 110 3.43 24.59 -11.63
C ILE A 110 3.20 24.31 -13.13
N ASN A 111 1.99 23.87 -13.52
CA ASN A 111 1.63 23.45 -14.88
C ASN A 111 2.55 22.36 -15.46
N SER A 112 3.16 21.51 -14.61
CA SER A 112 3.92 20.35 -15.09
C SER A 112 3.04 19.20 -15.54
N MET A 113 1.78 19.20 -15.11
CA MET A 113 0.71 18.38 -15.65
C MET A 113 -0.53 19.26 -15.86
N SER A 114 -1.29 18.97 -16.91
CA SER A 114 -2.52 19.68 -17.24
C SER A 114 -3.73 18.85 -16.83
N VAL A 115 -4.75 19.51 -16.28
CA VAL A 115 -6.02 18.87 -15.97
C VAL A 115 -7.06 19.25 -17.01
N VAL A 116 -7.66 18.25 -17.63
CA VAL A 116 -8.69 18.40 -18.65
C VAL A 116 -10.03 17.95 -18.07
N LEU A 117 -11.07 18.76 -18.26
CA LEU A 117 -12.44 18.46 -17.85
C LEU A 117 -13.17 17.63 -18.91
N LYS A 118 -14.33 17.06 -18.58
CA LYS A 118 -15.14 16.22 -19.48
C LYS A 118 -15.38 16.83 -20.87
N ASN A 119 -15.49 18.15 -20.95
CA ASN A 119 -15.80 18.85 -22.20
C ASN A 119 -14.54 19.21 -23.02
N GLY A 120 -13.36 18.66 -22.66
CA GLY A 120 -12.08 18.96 -23.31
C GLY A 120 -11.43 20.27 -22.85
N ASN A 121 -12.12 21.06 -22.02
CA ASN A 121 -11.60 22.32 -21.52
C ASN A 121 -10.54 22.11 -20.42
N GLY A 122 -9.48 22.92 -20.45
CA GLY A 122 -8.46 22.94 -19.41
C GLY A 122 -8.98 23.53 -18.10
N ALA A 123 -8.61 22.92 -16.98
CA ALA A 123 -8.83 23.50 -15.66
C ALA A 123 -7.89 24.69 -15.45
N ASN A 124 -8.42 25.84 -15.05
CA ASN A 124 -7.59 26.97 -14.65
C ASN A 124 -7.11 26.79 -13.21
N TRP A 125 -6.19 25.83 -13.03
CA TRP A 125 -5.75 25.38 -11.71
C TRP A 125 -5.23 26.52 -10.85
N ASN A 126 -4.39 27.39 -11.41
CA ASN A 126 -3.76 28.50 -10.69
C ASN A 126 -4.75 29.57 -10.21
N ALA A 127 -5.83 29.81 -10.96
CA ALA A 127 -6.88 30.73 -10.50
C ALA A 127 -7.79 30.05 -9.49
N TRP A 128 -8.10 28.77 -9.68
CA TRP A 128 -9.08 28.05 -8.88
C TRP A 128 -8.53 27.60 -7.52
N SER A 129 -7.27 27.18 -7.46
CA SER A 129 -6.59 26.74 -6.24
C SER A 129 -6.60 27.78 -5.12
N LYS A 130 -6.68 29.07 -5.48
CA LYS A 130 -6.76 30.20 -4.56
C LYS A 130 -8.16 30.43 -3.99
N GLN A 131 -9.19 29.76 -4.51
CA GLN A 131 -10.57 29.95 -4.10
C GLN A 131 -10.99 28.87 -3.11
N THR A 132 -11.52 29.26 -1.95
CA THR A 132 -11.97 28.33 -0.88
C THR A 132 -13.05 27.35 -1.33
N SER A 133 -13.81 27.68 -2.37
CA SER A 133 -14.85 26.84 -2.94
C SER A 133 -14.34 25.73 -3.87
N PHE A 134 -13.11 25.85 -4.38
CA PHE A 134 -12.47 24.86 -5.23
C PHE A 134 -12.09 23.63 -4.41
N LYS A 135 -12.42 22.44 -4.92
CA LYS A 135 -12.07 21.18 -4.27
C LYS A 135 -11.74 20.12 -5.30
N VAL A 136 -10.77 19.27 -4.98
CA VAL A 136 -10.40 18.10 -5.77
C VAL A 136 -10.81 16.86 -4.98
N TYR A 137 -11.56 15.98 -5.62
CA TYR A 137 -11.96 14.69 -5.09
C TYR A 137 -11.16 13.62 -5.84
N TYR A 138 -9.91 13.40 -5.41
CA TYR A 138 -8.99 12.46 -6.06
C TYR A 138 -9.58 11.04 -6.17
N CYS A 139 -10.29 10.56 -5.14
CA CYS A 139 -10.95 9.26 -5.14
C CYS A 139 -12.06 9.08 -6.17
N LEU A 140 -12.61 10.19 -6.68
CA LEU A 140 -13.67 10.17 -7.68
C LEU A 140 -13.18 10.68 -9.04
N SER A 141 -11.88 11.03 -9.16
CA SER A 141 -11.33 11.72 -10.33
C SER A 141 -12.18 12.93 -10.73
N MET A 142 -12.59 13.74 -9.74
CA MET A 142 -13.53 14.84 -9.92
C MET A 142 -13.02 16.14 -9.32
N ILE A 143 -13.40 17.24 -9.95
CA ILE A 143 -13.14 18.59 -9.46
C ILE A 143 -14.46 19.31 -9.23
N LYS A 144 -14.54 20.03 -8.11
CA LYS A 144 -15.55 21.05 -7.86
C LYS A 144 -14.97 22.40 -8.28
N MET A 145 -15.57 22.98 -9.32
CA MET A 145 -15.18 24.29 -9.83
C MET A 145 -15.73 25.39 -8.93
N PRO A 146 -15.07 26.56 -8.86
CA PRO A 146 -15.60 27.69 -8.14
C PRO A 146 -16.89 28.26 -8.76
N PRO A 147 -17.78 28.91 -7.97
CA PRO A 147 -19.06 29.43 -8.47
C PRO A 147 -18.94 30.45 -9.60
N GLN A 148 -17.83 31.19 -9.66
CA GLN A 148 -17.54 32.20 -10.68
C GLN A 148 -16.83 31.64 -11.92
N SER A 149 -16.68 30.31 -12.01
CA SER A 149 -16.11 29.71 -13.21
C SER A 149 -17.06 29.88 -14.40
N GLU A 150 -16.50 30.02 -15.60
CA GLU A 150 -17.23 30.15 -16.87
C GLU A 150 -18.04 28.88 -17.23
N TYR A 151 -17.96 27.84 -16.40
CA TYR A 151 -18.56 26.54 -16.63
C TYR A 151 -19.95 26.41 -15.99
N GLN A 152 -20.90 25.87 -16.76
CA GLN A 152 -22.28 25.66 -16.31
C GLN A 152 -22.40 24.62 -15.17
N PHE A 153 -21.43 23.73 -15.03
CA PHE A 153 -21.45 22.64 -14.05
C PHE A 153 -20.60 23.00 -12.83
N ARG A 154 -21.11 22.68 -11.63
CA ARG A 154 -20.36 22.87 -10.38
C ARG A 154 -19.30 21.80 -10.13
N ARG A 155 -19.42 20.65 -10.79
CA ARG A 155 -18.50 19.52 -10.68
C ARG A 155 -18.29 18.89 -12.05
N SER A 156 -17.07 18.44 -12.32
CA SER A 156 -16.74 17.70 -13.54
C SER A 156 -15.74 16.59 -13.22
N PRO A 157 -15.81 15.44 -13.91
CA PRO A 157 -14.68 14.55 -14.05
C PRO A 157 -13.46 15.32 -14.56
N ALA A 158 -12.29 14.91 -14.08
CA ALA A 158 -11.00 15.49 -14.37
C ALA A 158 -10.05 14.39 -14.87
N PHE A 159 -9.32 14.70 -15.93
CA PHE A 159 -8.44 13.79 -16.63
C PHE A 159 -7.07 14.42 -16.78
N VAL A 160 -6.04 13.58 -16.79
CA VAL A 160 -4.66 13.98 -17.10
C VAL A 160 -4.23 13.17 -18.31
N SER A 161 -3.44 13.77 -19.19
CA SER A 161 -2.87 13.06 -20.34
C SER A 161 -1.96 11.94 -19.85
N ILE A 162 -2.09 10.74 -20.42
CA ILE A 162 -1.23 9.59 -20.11
C ILE A 162 0.26 9.95 -20.31
N LYS A 163 0.56 10.75 -21.33
CA LYS A 163 1.93 11.20 -21.63
C LYS A 163 2.48 12.12 -20.54
N GLU A 164 1.68 13.10 -20.09
CA GLU A 164 2.09 14.03 -19.03
C GLU A 164 2.24 13.30 -17.70
N PHE A 165 1.29 12.43 -17.37
CA PHE A 165 1.35 11.58 -16.18
C PHE A 165 2.61 10.70 -16.19
N GLY A 166 2.92 10.06 -17.32
CA GLY A 166 4.10 9.22 -17.45
C GLY A 166 5.42 10.00 -17.31
N LEU A 167 5.48 11.25 -17.80
CA LEU A 167 6.67 12.10 -17.60
C LEU A 167 6.82 12.55 -16.14
N TRP A 168 5.71 12.87 -15.48
CA TRP A 168 5.70 13.23 -14.07
C TRP A 168 6.08 12.03 -13.18
N SER A 169 5.50 10.85 -13.42
CA SER A 169 5.72 9.66 -12.60
C SER A 169 7.15 9.14 -12.64
N LYS A 170 7.89 9.39 -13.73
CA LYS A 170 9.31 9.02 -13.88
C LYS A 170 10.22 9.66 -12.83
N ARG A 171 9.88 10.86 -12.33
CA ARG A 171 10.70 11.59 -11.33
C ARG A 171 10.86 10.83 -10.01
N PHE A 172 9.94 9.94 -9.72
CA PHE A 172 9.88 9.18 -8.49
C PHE A 172 10.31 7.71 -8.69
N GLY A 173 11.16 7.45 -9.70
CA GLY A 173 11.59 6.09 -10.05
C GLY A 173 10.46 5.22 -10.60
N GLY A 174 9.34 5.82 -11.01
CA GLY A 174 8.31 5.15 -11.79
C GLY A 174 8.64 5.19 -13.25
N ASP A 175 9.61 4.40 -13.67
CA ASP A 175 9.40 3.78 -14.96
C ASP A 175 8.07 3.02 -14.88
N ILE A 176 7.21 3.23 -15.87
CA ILE A 176 6.16 2.26 -16.16
C ILE A 176 6.95 0.98 -16.38
N HIS A 177 6.95 0.11 -15.37
CA HIS A 177 7.92 -0.97 -15.26
C HIS A 177 7.83 -1.85 -16.52
N ASP A 178 8.79 -1.66 -17.42
CA ASP A 178 9.04 -2.53 -18.56
C ASP A 178 9.42 -3.89 -18.00
N GLY A 179 8.54 -4.88 -18.22
CA GLY A 179 8.84 -6.31 -18.29
C GLY A 179 9.41 -7.05 -17.08
N GLU A 180 10.39 -6.51 -16.36
CA GLU A 180 11.33 -7.32 -15.57
C GLU A 180 10.80 -7.71 -14.18
N LYS A 181 9.95 -6.89 -13.55
CA LYS A 181 9.37 -7.15 -12.21
C LYS A 181 7.97 -7.80 -12.21
N TYR A 182 7.44 -8.22 -13.35
CA TYR A 182 6.19 -8.97 -13.34
C TYR A 182 6.40 -10.35 -12.70
N SER A 183 5.49 -10.76 -11.82
CA SER A 183 5.46 -12.14 -11.35
C SER A 183 5.42 -13.08 -12.56
N PRO A 184 6.03 -14.28 -12.48
CA PRO A 184 5.95 -15.29 -13.53
C PRO A 184 4.53 -15.49 -14.10
N GLU A 185 3.53 -15.42 -13.23
CA GLU A 185 2.11 -15.47 -13.60
C GLU A 185 1.67 -14.31 -14.50
N HIS A 186 2.06 -13.09 -14.15
CA HIS A 186 1.68 -11.90 -14.91
C HIS A 186 2.43 -11.82 -16.25
N LYS A 187 3.70 -12.25 -16.29
CA LYS A 187 4.47 -12.40 -17.55
C LYS A 187 3.77 -13.36 -18.50
N ALA A 188 3.35 -14.52 -18.00
CA ALA A 188 2.61 -15.51 -18.78
C ALA A 188 1.27 -14.98 -19.32
N ARG A 189 0.51 -14.21 -18.52
CA ARG A 189 -0.73 -13.56 -18.99
C ARG A 189 -0.50 -12.58 -20.13
N LEU A 190 0.49 -11.70 -19.99
CA LEU A 190 0.81 -10.69 -21.02
C LEU A 190 1.30 -11.34 -22.30
N TRP A 191 2.15 -12.36 -22.18
CA TRP A 191 2.63 -13.16 -23.30
C TRP A 191 1.46 -13.84 -24.04
N LEU A 192 0.55 -14.50 -23.33
CA LEU A 192 -0.59 -15.18 -23.94
C LEU A 192 -1.53 -14.19 -24.63
N LYS A 193 -1.76 -13.01 -24.02
CA LYS A 193 -2.55 -11.93 -24.61
C LYS A 193 -1.93 -11.40 -25.90
N LYS A 194 -0.60 -11.27 -25.94
CA LYS A 194 0.15 -10.89 -27.14
C LYS A 194 -0.01 -11.95 -28.24
N LYS A 195 0.13 -13.24 -27.92
CA LYS A 195 -0.08 -14.35 -28.87
C LYS A 195 -1.48 -14.39 -29.46
N VAL A 196 -2.50 -14.14 -28.63
CA VAL A 196 -3.89 -14.01 -29.10
C VAL A 196 -4.04 -12.83 -30.07
N GLY A 197 -3.46 -11.68 -29.74
CA GLY A 197 -3.50 -10.49 -30.60
C GLY A 197 -2.73 -10.66 -31.92
N GLU A 198 -1.65 -11.43 -31.92
CA GLU A 198 -0.84 -11.72 -33.11
C GLU A 198 -1.53 -12.68 -34.08
N HIS A 199 -2.19 -13.72 -33.58
CA HIS A 199 -2.64 -14.82 -34.43
C HIS A 199 -4.12 -14.76 -34.83
N GLY A 200 -5.00 -14.07 -34.08
CA GLY A 200 -6.43 -13.93 -34.40
C GLY A 200 -7.23 -15.25 -34.32
N THR A 201 -6.83 -16.27 -35.06
CA THR A 201 -7.25 -17.67 -34.94
C THR A 201 -6.18 -18.50 -34.23
N LYS A 202 -6.61 -19.61 -33.60
CA LYS A 202 -5.75 -20.45 -32.76
C LYS A 202 -4.73 -21.20 -33.62
N PRO A 203 -3.43 -20.86 -33.56
CA PRO A 203 -2.43 -21.49 -34.44
C PRO A 203 -2.01 -22.88 -33.93
N TYR A 204 -2.06 -23.11 -32.62
CA TYR A 204 -1.60 -24.34 -31.97
C TYR A 204 -2.61 -24.88 -30.95
N ALA A 205 -2.50 -26.15 -30.59
CA ALA A 205 -3.34 -26.74 -29.55
C ALA A 205 -3.04 -26.12 -28.18
N LYS A 206 -4.03 -26.14 -27.27
CA LYS A 206 -3.87 -25.62 -25.89
C LYS A 206 -2.61 -26.15 -25.18
N PRO A 207 -2.27 -27.46 -25.24
CA PRO A 207 -1.08 -27.98 -24.59
C PRO A 207 0.22 -27.28 -24.99
N PHE A 208 0.34 -26.88 -26.26
CA PHE A 208 1.54 -26.18 -26.76
C PHE A 208 1.80 -24.87 -26.01
N PHE A 209 0.77 -24.03 -25.87
CA PHE A 209 0.89 -22.77 -25.13
C PHE A 209 1.11 -22.96 -23.63
N ILE A 210 0.55 -24.04 -23.06
CA ILE A 210 0.76 -24.38 -21.66
C ILE A 210 2.24 -24.78 -21.43
N ASP A 211 2.80 -25.61 -22.31
CA ASP A 211 4.19 -26.04 -22.24
C ASP A 211 5.16 -24.88 -22.47
N GLU A 212 4.86 -23.96 -23.39
CA GLU A 212 5.64 -22.71 -23.57
C GLU A 212 5.58 -21.82 -22.34
N MET A 213 4.42 -21.60 -21.72
CA MET A 213 4.33 -20.79 -20.51
C MET A 213 5.12 -21.40 -19.33
N ILE A 214 5.12 -22.73 -19.21
CA ILE A 214 5.91 -23.44 -18.20
C ILE A 214 7.41 -23.27 -18.47
N SER A 215 7.84 -23.46 -19.73
CA SER A 215 9.24 -23.37 -20.14
C SER A 215 9.80 -21.95 -20.03
N GLU A 216 9.05 -20.95 -20.52
CA GLU A 216 9.52 -19.57 -20.65
C GLU A 216 9.40 -18.78 -19.33
N PHE A 217 8.41 -19.08 -18.49
CA PHE A 217 8.15 -18.33 -17.26
C PHE A 217 8.34 -19.16 -15.97
N GLY A 218 8.60 -20.46 -16.04
CA GLY A 218 8.82 -21.29 -14.85
C GLY A 218 7.57 -21.46 -13.97
N ILE A 219 6.37 -21.28 -14.53
CA ILE A 219 5.12 -21.44 -13.78
C ILE A 219 4.65 -22.89 -13.74
N SER A 220 3.88 -23.26 -12.71
CA SER A 220 3.29 -24.61 -12.63
C SER A 220 2.20 -24.82 -13.70
N LYS A 221 2.04 -26.06 -14.16
CA LYS A 221 0.98 -26.44 -15.11
C LYS A 221 -0.42 -26.03 -14.64
N ARG A 222 -0.72 -26.20 -13.35
CA ARG A 222 -2.01 -25.78 -12.76
C ARG A 222 -2.24 -24.28 -12.88
N LEU A 223 -1.18 -23.47 -12.71
CA LEU A 223 -1.25 -22.02 -12.85
C LEU A 223 -1.46 -21.63 -14.32
N ALA A 224 -0.74 -22.25 -15.25
CA ALA A 224 -0.90 -22.05 -16.69
C ALA A 224 -2.32 -22.42 -17.17
N GLU A 225 -2.87 -23.52 -16.67
CA GLU A 225 -4.23 -23.95 -16.98
C GLU A 225 -5.30 -23.01 -16.43
N ARG A 226 -5.02 -22.32 -15.31
CA ARG A 226 -5.89 -21.27 -14.74
C ARG A 226 -5.84 -19.98 -15.56
N ILE A 227 -4.66 -19.59 -16.04
CA ILE A 227 -4.47 -18.39 -16.88
C ILE A 227 -5.21 -18.53 -18.22
N TRP A 228 -5.26 -19.73 -18.79
CA TRP A 228 -5.85 -19.97 -20.11
C TRP A 228 -7.26 -19.38 -20.31
N PRO A 229 -8.28 -19.74 -19.52
CA PRO A 229 -9.63 -19.18 -19.68
C PRO A 229 -9.74 -17.69 -19.34
N GLU A 230 -8.78 -17.10 -18.61
CA GLU A 230 -8.80 -15.67 -18.26
C GLU A 230 -8.41 -14.76 -19.43
N VAL A 231 -7.57 -15.27 -20.35
CA VAL A 231 -6.90 -14.44 -21.37
C VAL A 231 -7.38 -14.76 -22.79
N VAL A 232 -7.72 -16.02 -23.04
CA VAL A 232 -7.98 -16.54 -24.37
C VAL A 232 -9.47 -16.39 -24.73
N PRO A 233 -9.83 -15.93 -25.94
CA PRO A 233 -11.23 -15.80 -26.35
C PRO A 233 -11.92 -17.17 -26.44
N ASP A 234 -13.25 -17.18 -26.30
CA ASP A 234 -14.06 -18.42 -26.30
C ASP A 234 -13.83 -19.30 -27.54
N SER A 235 -13.55 -18.67 -28.69
CA SER A 235 -13.25 -19.34 -29.96
C SER A 235 -12.00 -20.24 -29.93
N TRP A 236 -11.11 -20.04 -28.96
CA TRP A 236 -9.89 -20.84 -28.77
C TRP A 236 -10.03 -21.84 -27.60
N SER A 237 -11.03 -21.63 -26.73
CA SER A 237 -11.39 -22.49 -25.60
C SER A 237 -12.28 -23.66 -26.02
N THR A 238 -13.02 -23.53 -27.12
CA THR A 238 -13.73 -24.64 -27.74
C THR A 238 -12.75 -25.64 -28.38
N PRO A 239 -12.94 -26.96 -28.17
CA PRO A 239 -12.24 -27.97 -28.95
C PRO A 239 -12.65 -27.81 -30.41
N GLY A 240 -11.71 -27.42 -31.27
CA GLY A 240 -11.93 -27.43 -32.72
C GLY A 240 -12.23 -28.84 -33.22
N PRO A 241 -12.84 -29.00 -34.41
CA PRO A 241 -13.05 -30.32 -35.00
C PRO A 241 -11.69 -31.03 -35.18
N PRO A 242 -11.64 -32.37 -35.03
CA PRO A 242 -10.40 -33.12 -35.16
C PRO A 242 -9.74 -32.86 -36.52
N ASN A 243 -8.45 -32.52 -36.48
CA ASN A 243 -7.64 -32.27 -37.67
C ASN A 243 -7.47 -33.59 -38.45
N PRO A 244 -7.90 -33.69 -39.73
CA PRO A 244 -7.86 -34.95 -40.48
C PRO A 244 -6.44 -35.46 -40.79
N ASN A 245 -5.40 -34.68 -40.51
CA ASN A 245 -4.00 -35.03 -40.80
C ASN A 245 -3.25 -35.71 -39.65
N ASN A 246 -3.91 -36.07 -38.55
CA ASN A 246 -3.33 -36.96 -37.54
C ASN A 246 -3.95 -38.37 -37.65
N LYS A 247 -3.56 -39.12 -38.69
CA LYS A 247 -3.60 -40.57 -38.68
C LYS A 247 -2.18 -41.08 -38.40
N LYS A 248 -2.01 -41.73 -37.25
CA LYS A 248 -0.96 -42.74 -37.06
C LYS A 248 -1.28 -43.96 -37.90
#